data_AF-A0A941ZDB3-F1
#
_entry.id   AF-A0A941ZDB3-F1
#
_cell.length_a   1.000
_cell.length_b   1.000
_cell.length_c   1.000
_cell.angle_alpha   90.00
_cell.angle_beta   90.00
_cell.angle_gamma   90.00
#
_symmetry.space_group_name_H-M   'P 1'
#
loop_
_entity.id
_entity.type
_entity.pdbx_description
1 polymer ?
#
loop_
_entity_poly.entity_id
_entity_poly.type
_entity_poly.pdbx_seq_one_letter_code
_entity_poly.pdbx_strand_id
1 'polypeptide(L)' 'MTWILTASGKTLDFLNPVPEQIDILDIAQGLSNECRFSGQCKVFYSVAQHSVLA' A
#
# COMPACT_ATOMS: atom_id res chain seq x y z
N MET A 1 -3.31 0.85 -17.63
CA MET A 1 -4.31 0.98 -16.55
C MET A 1 -4.02 2.28 -15.82
N THR A 2 -4.95 3.22 -15.73
CA THR A 2 -4.75 4.50 -15.03
C THR A 2 -5.25 4.47 -13.59
N TRP A 3 -5.86 3.37 -13.16
CA TRP A 3 -6.44 3.20 -11.84
C TRP A 3 -6.26 1.75 -11.33
N ILE A 4 -6.46 1.56 -10.02
CA ILE A 4 -6.52 0.24 -9.35
C ILE A 4 -7.76 0.10 -8.47
N LEU A 5 -8.17 -1.15 -8.24
CA LEU A 5 -9.15 -1.51 -7.23
C LEU A 5 -8.43 -1.77 -5.89
N THR A 6 -8.89 -1.15 -4.81
CA THR A 6 -8.35 -1.34 -3.47
C THR A 6 -9.02 -2.52 -2.75
N ALA A 7 -8.51 -2.90 -1.58
CA ALA A 7 -9.04 -4.02 -0.81
C ALA A 7 -10.47 -3.76 -0.29
N SER A 8 -10.82 -2.50 -0.03
CA SER A 8 -12.17 -2.08 0.33
C SER A 8 -13.14 -1.97 -0.87
N GLY A 9 -12.64 -2.16 -2.09
CA GLY A 9 -13.43 -2.03 -3.32
C GLY A 9 -13.51 -0.60 -3.88
N LYS A 10 -12.76 0.37 -3.32
CA LYS A 10 -12.61 1.70 -3.91
C LYS A 10 -11.74 1.64 -5.17
N THR A 11 -11.94 2.58 -6.09
CA THR A 11 -11.01 2.79 -7.19
C THR A 11 -10.09 3.94 -6.86
N LEU A 12 -8.79 3.79 -7.12
CA LEU A 12 -7.80 4.86 -6.99
C LEU A 12 -7.24 5.19 -8.37
N ASP A 13 -7.42 6.43 -8.83
CA ASP A 13 -6.83 6.94 -10.06
C ASP A 13 -5.42 7.47 -9.78
N PHE A 14 -4.44 7.04 -10.58
CA PHE A 14 -3.04 7.44 -10.40
C PHE A 14 -2.70 8.81 -10.99
N LEU A 15 -3.48 9.28 -11.98
CA LEU A 15 -3.26 10.54 -12.66
C LEU A 15 -4.01 11.69 -11.98
N ASN A 16 -5.16 11.41 -11.36
CA ASN A 16 -5.96 12.40 -10.66
C ASN A 16 -6.65 11.81 -9.41
N PRO A 17 -5.90 11.49 -8.34
CA PRO A 17 -6.47 10.97 -7.11
C PRO A 17 -7.29 12.04 -6.38
N VAL A 18 -8.45 11.65 -5.85
CA VAL A 18 -9.28 12.51 -4.99
C VAL A 18 -9.35 11.97 -3.55
N PRO A 19 -9.53 12.83 -2.53
CA PRO A 19 -9.48 12.41 -1.12
C PRO A 19 -10.42 11.25 -0.76
N GLU A 20 -11.59 11.17 -1.40
CA GLU A 20 -12.59 10.14 -1.16
C GLU A 20 -12.13 8.73 -1.57
N GLN A 21 -11.16 8.65 -2.49
CA GLN A 21 -10.54 7.39 -2.92
C GLN A 21 -9.51 6.87 -1.91
N ILE A 22 -9.06 7.71 -0.97
CA ILE A 22 -8.00 7.36 -0.02
C ILE A 22 -8.62 6.80 1.25
N ASP A 23 -8.28 5.56 1.56
CA ASP A 23 -8.65 4.89 2.80
C ASP A 23 -7.39 4.44 3.55
N ILE A 24 -7.32 4.76 4.84
CA ILE A 24 -6.18 4.36 5.67
C ILE A 24 -6.05 2.84 5.79
N LEU A 25 -7.16 2.10 5.72
CA LEU A 25 -7.13 0.64 5.78
C LEU A 25 -6.58 0.03 4.47
N ASP A 26 -6.89 0.65 3.33
CA ASP A 26 -6.32 0.23 2.04
C ASP A 26 -4.83 0.51 1.96
N ILE A 27 -4.39 1.67 2.49
CA ILE A 27 -2.96 1.99 2.63
C ILE A 27 -2.30 0.96 3.54
N ALA A 28 -2.84 0.71 4.74
CA ALA A 28 -2.26 -0.24 5.68
C ALA A 28 -2.13 -1.65 5.08
N GLN A 29 -3.16 -2.11 4.35
CA GLN A 29 -3.13 -3.41 3.66
C GLN A 29 -2.04 -3.45 2.59
N GLY A 30 -1.93 -2.42 1.74
CA GLY A 30 -0.88 -2.32 0.72
C GLY A 30 0.52 -2.32 1.36
N LEU A 31 0.77 -1.42 2.31
CA LEU A 31 2.05 -1.32 3.00
C LEU A 31 2.43 -2.61 3.74
N SER A 32 1.46 -3.38 4.23
CA SER A 32 1.71 -4.65 4.91
C SER A 32 2.15 -5.76 3.95
N ASN A 33 1.76 -5.69 2.68
CA ASN A 33 2.11 -6.66 1.64
C ASN A 33 3.35 -6.25 0.83
N GLU A 34 3.64 -4.96 0.73
CA GLU A 34 4.83 -4.47 0.03
C GLU A 34 6.10 -4.76 0.82
N CYS A 35 6.92 -5.68 0.31
CA CYS A 35 8.20 -6.02 0.91
C CYS A 35 9.26 -4.95 0.61
N ARG A 36 10.08 -4.61 1.61
CA ARG A 36 11.26 -3.76 1.40
C ARG A 36 12.40 -4.52 0.76
N PHE A 37 13.38 -3.76 0.26
CA PHE A 37 14.61 -4.28 -0.36
C PHE A 37 14.35 -5.29 -1.49
N SER A 38 13.23 -5.13 -2.20
CA SER A 38 12.75 -6.06 -3.24
C SER A 38 12.70 -7.52 -2.79
N GLY A 39 12.42 -7.76 -1.50
CA GLY A 39 12.36 -9.12 -0.94
C GLY A 39 13.71 -9.75 -0.60
N GLN A 40 14.83 -9.05 -0.76
CA GLN A 40 16.18 -9.53 -0.42
C GLN A 40 16.46 -9.47 1.10
N CYS A 41 15.49 -9.91 1.89
CA CYS A 41 15.56 -9.96 3.35
C CYS A 41 15.59 -11.41 3.82
N LYS A 42 16.26 -11.68 4.95
CA LYS A 42 16.23 -13.03 5.57
C LYS A 42 14.83 -13.43 6.05
N VAL A 43 14.05 -12.44 6.46
CA VAL A 43 12.64 -12.57 6.87
C VAL A 43 11.89 -11.42 6.21
N PHE A 44 10.63 -11.65 5.83
CA PHE A 44 9.78 -10.62 5.23
C PHE A 44 9.77 -9.36 6.11
N TYR A 45 10.05 -8.21 5.50
CA TYR A 45 10.13 -6.92 6.17
C TYR A 45 9.34 -5.91 5.34
N SER A 46 8.09 -5.67 5.74
CA SER A 46 7.16 -4.85 4.96
C SER A 46 7.41 -3.36 5.12
N VAL A 47 6.87 -2.56 4.20
CA VAL A 47 6.85 -1.10 4.35
C VAL A 47 6.06 -0.71 5.60
N ALA A 48 4.94 -1.38 5.91
CA ALA A 48 4.18 -1.12 7.13
C ALA A 48 5.02 -1.33 8.39
N GLN A 49 5.75 -2.45 8.47
CA GLN A 49 6.63 -2.74 9.61
C GLN A 49 7.72 -1.66 9.77
N HIS A 50 8.30 -1.20 8.66
CA HIS A 50 9.27 -0.10 8.69
C HIS A 50 8.66 1.21 9.20
N SER A 51 7.45 1.57 8.75
CA SER A 51 6.79 2.82 9.14
C SER A 51 6.46 2.92 10.64
N VAL A 52 6.37 1.79 11.36
CA VAL A 52 6.00 1.79 12.79
C VAL A 52 7.14 1.42 13.74
N LEU A 53 8.19 0.72 13.28
CA LEU A 53 9.28 0.23 14.13
C LEU A 53 10.63 0.94 13.92
N ALA A 54 10.73 1.81 12.90
CA ALA A 54 11.97 2.52 12.57
C ALA A 54 12.14 3.83 13.34
#